data_AF-H9W8H0-F1
#
_entry.id   AF-H9W8H0-F1
#
_cell.length_a   1.000
_cell.length_b   1.000
_cell.length_c   1.000
_cell.angle_alpha   90.00
_cell.angle_beta   90.00
_cell.angle_gamma   90.00
#
_symmetry.space_group_name_H-M   'P 1'
#
loop_
_entity.id
_entity.type
_entity.pdbx_description
1 polymer ?
#
loop_
_entity_poly.entity_id
_entity_poly.type
_entity_poly.pdbx_seq_one_letter_code
_entity_poly.pdbx_strand_id
1 'polypeptide(L)'
;TDAKLDSHTFASILPACASLAALDQGKGIHEDIIRSGLQSCVTVENSLLDMYAKCGSLEDARKVFNRMTTRDVVSWNAMIVGYAIHGCGKEALQLFEQMKHTGTGPDHVTFIGVLSATCHAGLVDDGWQYFDSMVEDYHITPVMEHYCCMG
;
A
#
# COMPACT_ATOMS: atom_id res chain seq x y z
N THR A 1 -3.77 -23.92 -26.54
CA THR A 1 -2.58 -23.87 -25.67
C THR A 1 -2.76 -22.69 -24.75
N ASP A 2 -3.25 -22.91 -23.52
CA ASP A 2 -3.30 -21.85 -22.52
C ASP A 2 -1.86 -21.57 -22.07
N ALA A 3 -1.33 -20.41 -22.45
CA ALA A 3 -0.09 -19.92 -21.87
C ALA A 3 -0.37 -19.67 -20.39
N LYS A 4 0.18 -20.51 -19.51
CA LYS A 4 0.09 -20.28 -18.06
C LYS A 4 0.90 -19.02 -17.75
N LEU A 5 0.20 -17.95 -17.38
CA LEU A 5 0.81 -16.70 -16.97
C LEU A 5 1.62 -16.91 -15.68
N ASP A 6 2.77 -16.24 -15.60
CA ASP A 6 3.68 -16.30 -14.47
C ASP A 6 3.61 -15.03 -13.61
N SER A 7 4.34 -15.02 -12.49
CA SER A 7 4.36 -13.90 -11.55
C SER A 7 4.84 -12.59 -12.18
N HIS A 8 5.78 -12.65 -13.13
CA HIS A 8 6.29 -11.47 -13.83
C HIS A 8 5.23 -10.84 -14.71
N THR A 9 4.45 -11.67 -15.41
CA THR A 9 3.38 -11.17 -16.27
C THR A 9 2.34 -10.42 -15.44
N PHE A 10 1.86 -11.02 -14.36
CA PHE A 10 0.88 -10.37 -13.48
C PHE A 10 1.41 -9.09 -12.81
N ALA A 11 2.64 -9.11 -12.32
CA ALA A 11 3.27 -7.94 -11.70
C ALA A 11 3.45 -6.77 -12.68
N SER A 12 3.49 -7.03 -13.99
CA SER A 12 3.60 -6.00 -15.02
C SER A 12 2.25 -5.44 -15.50
N ILE A 13 1.18 -6.25 -15.50
CA ILE A 13 -0.15 -5.83 -16.00
C ILE A 13 -0.97 -5.15 -14.91
N LEU A 14 -0.90 -5.60 -13.66
CA LEU A 14 -1.65 -5.01 -12.55
C LEU A 14 -1.40 -3.51 -12.35
N PRO A 15 -0.18 -2.98 -12.47
CA PRO A 15 0.07 -1.53 -12.44
C PRO A 15 -0.66 -0.74 -13.54
N ALA A 16 -0.86 -1.34 -14.72
CA ALA A 16 -1.63 -0.70 -15.79
C ALA A 16 -3.10 -0.60 -15.42
N CYS A 17 -3.68 -1.66 -14.82
CA CYS A 17 -5.04 -1.60 -14.28
C CYS A 17 -5.18 -0.54 -13.18
N ALA A 18 -4.20 -0.46 -12.29
CA ALA A 18 -4.15 0.53 -11.22
C ALA A 18 -4.16 1.97 -11.77
N SER A 19 -3.34 2.24 -12.79
CA SER A 19 -3.18 3.56 -13.40
C SER A 19 -4.42 3.98 -14.21
N LEU A 20 -5.15 3.02 -14.75
CA LEU A 20 -6.37 3.25 -15.54
C LEU A 20 -7.66 3.16 -14.71
N ALA A 21 -7.55 2.94 -13.39
CA ALA A 21 -8.68 2.62 -12.50
C ALA A 21 -9.59 1.48 -13.05
N ALA A 22 -8.98 0.51 -13.72
CA ALA A 22 -9.67 -0.56 -14.45
C ALA A 22 -9.99 -1.74 -13.50
N LEU A 23 -10.89 -1.51 -12.54
CA LEU A 23 -11.19 -2.44 -11.45
C LEU A 23 -11.71 -3.80 -11.93
N ASP A 24 -12.60 -3.82 -12.93
CA ASP A 24 -13.20 -5.07 -13.42
C ASP A 24 -12.16 -5.97 -14.09
N GLN A 25 -11.26 -5.38 -14.87
CA GLN A 25 -10.11 -6.07 -15.46
C GLN A 25 -9.16 -6.57 -14.38
N GLY A 26 -8.89 -5.75 -13.36
CA GLY A 26 -8.08 -6.14 -12.21
C GLY A 26 -8.66 -7.33 -11.44
N LYS A 27 -9.99 -7.39 -11.28
CA LYS A 27 -10.69 -8.53 -10.67
C LYS A 27 -10.56 -9.80 -11.52
N GLY A 28 -10.73 -9.69 -12.84
CA GLY A 28 -10.49 -10.83 -13.74
C GLY A 28 -9.06 -11.37 -13.64
N ILE A 29 -8.07 -10.48 -13.59
CA ILE A 29 -6.66 -10.85 -13.41
C ILE A 29 -6.44 -11.53 -12.04
N HIS A 30 -7.09 -11.06 -10.98
CA HIS A 30 -7.00 -11.72 -9.67
C HIS A 30 -7.55 -13.15 -9.69
N GLU A 31 -8.65 -13.41 -10.41
CA GLU A 31 -9.15 -14.77 -10.62
C GLU A 31 -8.14 -15.65 -11.39
N ASP A 32 -7.46 -15.09 -12.39
CA ASP A 32 -6.41 -15.77 -13.16
C ASP A 32 -5.18 -16.09 -12.29
N ILE A 33 -4.81 -15.20 -11.36
CA ILE A 33 -3.73 -15.41 -10.38
C ILE A 33 -4.06 -16.61 -9.47
N ILE A 34 -5.30 -16.68 -8.97
CA ILE A 34 -5.77 -17.79 -8.14
C ILE A 34 -5.73 -19.10 -8.94
N ARG A 35 -6.22 -19.10 -10.18
CA ARG A 35 -6.20 -20.28 -11.06
C ARG A 35 -4.77 -20.73 -11.39
N SER A 36 -3.84 -19.80 -11.43
CA SER A 36 -2.43 -20.06 -11.72
C SER A 36 -1.64 -20.57 -10.50
N GLY A 37 -2.23 -20.51 -9.30
CA GLY A 37 -1.60 -20.94 -8.05
C GLY A 37 -0.62 -19.90 -7.47
N LEU A 38 -0.75 -18.63 -7.86
CA LEU A 38 0.18 -17.55 -7.50
C LEU A 38 -0.35 -16.65 -6.37
N GLN A 39 -1.46 -17.03 -5.73
CA GLN A 39 -2.11 -16.26 -4.66
C GLN A 39 -1.32 -16.19 -3.33
N SER A 40 -0.10 -16.73 -3.28
CA SER A 40 0.81 -16.63 -2.12
C SER A 40 2.19 -16.12 -2.52
N CYS A 41 2.31 -15.55 -3.72
CA CYS A 41 3.51 -14.88 -4.18
C CYS A 41 3.47 -13.42 -3.75
N VAL A 42 4.31 -13.04 -2.78
CA VAL A 42 4.33 -11.69 -2.17
C VAL A 42 4.42 -10.58 -3.23
N THR A 43 5.21 -10.76 -4.28
CA THR A 43 5.31 -9.77 -5.37
C THR A 43 3.96 -9.57 -6.09
N VAL A 44 3.24 -10.65 -6.37
CA VAL A 44 1.92 -10.60 -7.03
C VAL A 44 0.86 -10.05 -6.07
N GLU A 45 0.89 -10.46 -4.80
CA GLU A 45 0.01 -9.94 -3.76
C GLU A 45 0.20 -8.43 -3.57
N ASN A 46 1.45 -7.94 -3.52
CA ASN A 46 1.77 -6.51 -3.46
C ASN A 46 1.22 -5.74 -4.67
N SER A 47 1.33 -6.29 -5.88
CA SER A 47 0.72 -5.68 -7.07
C SER A 47 -0.80 -5.67 -7.02
N LEU A 48 -1.43 -6.69 -6.44
CA LEU A 48 -2.89 -6.73 -6.23
C LEU A 48 -3.33 -5.68 -5.21
N LEU A 49 -2.58 -5.52 -4.11
CA LEU A 49 -2.84 -4.49 -3.10
C LEU A 49 -2.82 -3.10 -3.73
N ASP A 50 -1.75 -2.75 -4.45
CA ASP A 50 -1.61 -1.45 -5.11
C ASP A 50 -2.73 -1.22 -6.13
N MET A 51 -3.05 -2.23 -6.94
CA MET A 51 -4.13 -2.16 -7.93
C MET A 51 -5.49 -1.91 -7.27
N TYR A 52 -5.88 -2.72 -6.28
CA TYR A 52 -7.16 -2.55 -5.60
C TYR A 52 -7.25 -1.23 -4.85
N ALA A 53 -6.18 -0.82 -4.16
CA ALA A 53 -6.13 0.44 -3.44
C ALA A 53 -6.29 1.63 -4.38
N LYS A 54 -5.54 1.69 -5.49
CA LYS A 54 -5.65 2.79 -6.48
C LYS A 54 -6.99 2.81 -7.21
N CYS A 55 -7.63 1.65 -7.41
CA CYS A 55 -8.98 1.56 -7.95
C CYS A 55 -10.08 1.90 -6.93
N GLY A 56 -9.74 2.21 -5.67
CA GLY A 56 -10.69 2.54 -4.61
C GLY A 56 -11.41 1.35 -3.99
N SER A 57 -11.07 0.11 -4.36
CA SER A 57 -11.63 -1.08 -3.71
C SER A 57 -10.81 -1.46 -2.48
N LEU A 58 -10.84 -0.59 -1.46
CA LEU A 58 -10.08 -0.77 -0.21
C LEU A 58 -10.47 -2.05 0.54
N GLU A 59 -11.74 -2.47 0.45
CA GLU A 59 -12.18 -3.73 1.06
C GLU A 59 -11.49 -4.94 0.43
N ASP A 60 -11.37 -4.98 -0.89
CA ASP A 60 -10.70 -6.09 -1.58
C ASP A 60 -9.20 -6.05 -1.35
N ALA A 61 -8.59 -4.86 -1.36
CA ALA A 61 -7.20 -4.68 -0.94
C ALA A 61 -6.97 -5.24 0.47
N ARG A 62 -7.86 -4.89 1.43
CA ARG A 62 -7.77 -5.38 2.81
C ARG A 62 -7.95 -6.90 2.91
N LYS A 63 -8.82 -7.51 2.10
CA LYS A 63 -8.98 -8.98 2.04
C LYS A 63 -7.70 -9.66 1.58
N VAL A 64 -7.04 -9.14 0.54
CA VAL A 64 -5.73 -9.64 0.08
C VAL A 64 -4.71 -9.49 1.21
N PHE A 65 -4.58 -8.29 1.77
CA PHE A 65 -3.63 -7.98 2.82
C PHE A 65 -3.77 -8.91 4.03
N ASN A 66 -5.00 -9.18 4.48
CA ASN A 66 -5.27 -10.06 5.61
C ASN A 66 -4.94 -11.53 5.32
N ARG A 67 -4.99 -11.97 4.05
CA ARG A 67 -4.67 -13.35 3.64
C ARG A 67 -3.17 -13.61 3.46
N MET A 68 -2.37 -12.56 3.26
CA MET A 68 -0.93 -12.69 3.11
C MET A 68 -0.31 -13.37 4.33
N THR A 69 0.53 -14.37 4.08
CA THR A 69 1.28 -15.10 5.12
C THR A 69 2.54 -14.35 5.55
N THR A 70 3.18 -13.68 4.58
CA THR A 70 4.36 -12.82 4.77
C THR A 70 4.03 -11.45 4.22
N ARG A 71 4.33 -10.40 4.98
CA ARG A 71 4.17 -9.00 4.57
C ARG A 71 5.51 -8.31 4.65
N ASP A 72 5.89 -7.63 3.57
CA ASP A 72 7.07 -6.78 3.53
C ASP A 72 6.69 -5.30 3.61
N VAL A 73 7.69 -4.42 3.61
CA VAL A 73 7.47 -2.96 3.64
C VAL A 73 6.57 -2.50 2.50
N VAL A 74 6.63 -3.14 1.33
CA VAL A 74 5.79 -2.82 0.16
C VAL A 74 4.33 -3.17 0.41
N SER A 75 4.05 -4.32 1.05
CA SER A 75 2.68 -4.72 1.45
C SER A 75 2.04 -3.68 2.38
N TRP A 76 2.80 -3.21 3.38
CA TRP A 76 2.34 -2.20 4.32
C TRP A 76 2.13 -0.84 3.65
N ASN A 77 3.10 -0.41 2.85
CA ASN A 77 3.06 0.87 2.14
C ASN A 77 1.85 0.96 1.20
N ALA A 78 1.57 -0.10 0.43
CA ALA A 78 0.43 -0.14 -0.47
C ALA A 78 -0.90 0.12 0.28
N MET A 79 -1.06 -0.44 1.47
CA MET A 79 -2.27 -0.25 2.28
C MET A 79 -2.30 1.10 3.00
N ILE A 80 -1.20 1.53 3.62
CA ILE A 80 -1.12 2.80 4.35
C ILE A 80 -1.37 3.97 3.38
N VAL A 81 -0.66 4.01 2.25
CA VAL A 81 -0.86 5.02 1.21
C VAL A 81 -2.26 4.89 0.62
N GLY A 82 -2.73 3.67 0.34
CA GLY A 82 -4.07 3.41 -0.17
C GLY A 82 -5.17 4.01 0.70
N TYR A 83 -5.14 3.77 2.01
CA TYR A 83 -6.11 4.40 2.92
C TYR A 83 -5.94 5.92 2.98
N ALA A 84 -4.70 6.42 3.01
CA ALA A 84 -4.45 7.86 3.09
C ALA A 84 -5.02 8.63 1.89
N ILE A 85 -4.78 8.16 0.65
CA ILE A 85 -5.26 8.85 -0.57
C ILE A 85 -6.79 8.84 -0.72
N HIS A 86 -7.46 7.90 -0.06
CA HIS A 86 -8.92 7.79 -0.05
C HIS A 86 -9.56 8.43 1.18
N GLY A 87 -8.80 9.23 1.95
CA GLY A 87 -9.31 9.97 3.10
C GLY A 87 -9.55 9.13 4.35
N CYS A 88 -9.13 7.87 4.37
CA CYS A 88 -9.22 6.95 5.51
C CYS A 88 -7.98 7.08 6.42
N GLY A 89 -7.69 8.31 6.87
CA GLY A 89 -6.46 8.59 7.61
C GLY A 89 -6.32 7.80 8.91
N LYS A 90 -7.42 7.55 9.63
CA LYS A 90 -7.40 6.77 10.87
C LYS A 90 -6.97 5.32 10.64
N GLU A 91 -7.49 4.69 9.58
CA GLU A 91 -7.15 3.33 9.18
C GLU A 91 -5.69 3.22 8.72
N ALA A 92 -5.18 4.24 8.02
CA ALA A 92 -3.77 4.33 7.63
C ALA A 92 -2.85 4.37 8.87
N LEU A 93 -3.15 5.23 9.85
CA LEU A 93 -2.37 5.35 11.08
C LEU A 93 -2.45 4.08 11.95
N GLN A 94 -3.62 3.43 12.00
CA GLN A 94 -3.76 2.12 12.67
C GLN A 94 -2.88 1.04 12.02
N LEU A 95 -2.76 1.03 10.68
CA LEU A 95 -1.86 0.11 9.99
C LEU A 95 -0.39 0.44 10.24
N PHE A 96 -0.03 1.72 10.28
CA PHE A 96 1.33 2.13 10.65
C PHE A 96 1.71 1.65 12.05
N GLU A 97 0.81 1.79 13.02
CA GLU A 97 1.05 1.24 14.37
C GLU A 97 1.18 -0.29 14.33
N GLN A 98 0.35 -1.00 13.57
CA GLN A 98 0.49 -2.46 13.42
C GLN A 98 1.84 -2.85 12.81
N MET A 99 2.31 -2.13 11.78
CA MET A 99 3.61 -2.34 11.14
C MET A 99 4.77 -2.21 12.15
N LYS A 100 4.72 -1.23 13.04
CA LYS A 100 5.72 -1.06 14.11
C LYS A 100 5.78 -2.27 15.03
N HIS A 101 4.64 -2.85 15.38
CA HIS A 101 4.57 -4.04 16.24
C HIS A 101 5.05 -5.32 15.55
N THR A 102 5.07 -5.38 14.20
CA THR A 102 5.64 -6.53 13.47
C THR A 102 7.15 -6.46 13.30
N GLY A 103 7.80 -5.36 13.72
CA GLY A 103 9.23 -5.15 13.52
C GLY A 103 9.62 -4.88 12.06
N THR A 104 8.64 -4.61 11.19
CA THR A 104 8.90 -4.19 9.81
C THR A 104 9.29 -2.72 9.82
N GLY A 105 10.52 -2.41 9.41
CA GLY A 105 11.02 -1.03 9.39
C GLY A 105 10.26 -0.14 8.39
N PRO A 106 9.67 0.98 8.83
CA PRO A 106 9.16 2.02 7.94
C PRO A 106 10.23 2.54 6.98
N ASP A 107 9.81 2.93 5.79
CA ASP A 107 10.65 3.65 4.83
C ASP A 107 10.04 5.01 4.46
N HIS A 108 10.70 5.73 3.56
CA HIS A 108 10.22 7.02 3.08
C HIS A 108 8.79 6.97 2.49
N VAL A 109 8.40 5.87 1.83
CA VAL A 109 7.04 5.74 1.29
C VAL A 109 6.03 5.52 2.42
N THR A 110 6.42 4.79 3.48
CA THR A 110 5.59 4.68 4.69
C THR A 110 5.25 6.06 5.24
N PHE A 111 6.24 6.93 5.38
CA PHE A 111 6.05 8.28 5.92
C PHE A 111 5.28 9.22 4.98
N ILE A 112 5.41 9.09 3.66
CA ILE A 112 4.50 9.78 2.72
C ILE A 112 3.04 9.45 3.05
N GLY A 113 2.72 8.17 3.24
CA GLY A 113 1.38 7.71 3.58
C GLY A 113 0.89 8.21 4.94
N VAL A 114 1.75 8.15 5.97
CA VAL A 114 1.43 8.64 7.33
C VAL A 114 1.17 10.15 7.34
N LEU A 115 2.04 10.95 6.71
CA LEU A 115 1.89 12.40 6.66
C LEU A 115 0.67 12.82 5.82
N SER A 116 0.40 12.10 4.72
CA SER A 116 -0.85 12.29 3.98
C SER A 116 -2.07 11.97 4.84
N ALA A 117 -2.03 10.91 5.65
CA ALA A 117 -3.13 10.51 6.53
C ALA A 117 -3.43 11.57 7.60
N THR A 118 -2.41 12.22 8.18
CA THR A 118 -2.61 13.28 9.19
C THR A 118 -3.30 14.51 8.64
N CYS A 119 -3.00 14.90 7.39
CA CYS A 119 -3.66 16.03 6.74
C CYS A 119 -5.14 15.78 6.48
N HIS A 120 -5.50 14.59 5.99
CA HIS A 120 -6.90 14.24 5.75
C HIS A 120 -7.70 14.04 7.06
N ALA A 121 -7.04 13.61 8.14
CA ALA A 121 -7.67 13.43 9.45
C ALA A 121 -7.85 14.72 10.25
N GLY A 122 -7.29 15.85 9.79
CA GLY A 122 -7.29 17.11 10.53
C GLY A 122 -6.37 17.11 11.77
N LEU A 123 -5.37 16.23 11.79
CA LEU A 123 -4.45 16.00 12.91
C LEU A 123 -3.10 16.69 12.61
N VAL A 124 -3.11 18.01 12.42
CA VAL A 124 -1.93 18.77 11.98
C VAL A 124 -0.79 18.71 13.00
N ASP A 125 -1.11 18.78 14.30
CA ASP A 125 -0.13 18.68 15.38
C ASP A 125 0.55 17.30 15.44
N ASP A 126 -0.15 16.25 15.00
CA ASP A 126 0.40 14.89 14.92
C ASP A 126 1.29 14.72 13.68
N GLY A 127 1.04 15.46 12.60
CA GLY A 127 1.82 15.41 11.35
C GLY A 127 3.29 15.77 11.57
N TRP A 128 3.56 16.84 12.32
CA TRP A 128 4.94 17.24 12.65
C TRP A 128 5.63 16.23 13.56
N GLN A 129 4.91 15.63 14.51
CA GLN A 129 5.46 14.58 15.36
C GLN A 129 5.92 13.37 14.53
N TYR A 130 5.11 12.95 13.54
CA TYR A 130 5.51 11.87 12.65
C TYR A 130 6.69 12.27 11.76
N PHE A 131 6.71 13.51 11.25
CA PHE A 131 7.84 14.02 10.47
C PHE A 131 9.15 14.03 11.28
N ASP A 132 9.11 14.47 12.53
CA ASP A 132 10.28 14.49 13.40
C ASP A 132 10.75 13.05 13.70
N SER A 133 9.82 12.14 14.03
CA SER A 133 10.15 10.72 14.28
C SER A 133 10.81 10.06 13.06
N MET A 134 10.41 10.42 11.84
CA MET A 134 11.01 9.92 10.60
C MET A 134 12.52 10.18 10.56
N VAL A 135 12.94 11.36 11.01
CA VAL A 135 14.35 11.81 11.00
C VAL A 135 15.10 11.28 12.23
N GLU A 136 14.49 11.41 13.41
CA GLU A 136 15.15 11.13 14.69
C GLU A 136 15.20 9.63 15.00
N ASP A 137 14.07 8.93 14.87
CA ASP A 137 13.94 7.53 15.26
C ASP A 137 14.26 6.57 14.12
N TYR A 138 13.89 6.93 12.88
CA TYR A 138 14.03 6.07 11.71
C TYR A 138 15.18 6.46 10.77
N HIS A 139 15.82 7.61 11.01
CA HIS A 139 16.95 8.12 10.22
C HIS A 139 16.68 8.20 8.72
N ILE A 140 15.44 8.53 8.35
CA ILE A 140 15.00 8.72 6.97
C ILE A 140 15.17 10.19 6.60
N THR A 141 15.94 10.45 5.55
CA THR A 141 16.14 11.80 5.02
C THR A 141 14.86 12.31 4.35
N PRO A 142 14.31 13.48 4.75
CA PRO A 142 13.14 14.05 4.10
C PRO A 142 13.41 14.39 2.63
N VAL A 143 12.43 14.08 1.78
CA VAL A 143 12.35 14.49 0.36
C VAL A 143 11.13 15.38 0.11
N MET A 144 11.06 16.03 -1.06
CA MET A 144 10.01 17.00 -1.41
C MET A 144 8.59 16.50 -1.11
N GLU A 145 8.32 15.22 -1.40
CA GLU A 145 7.01 14.60 -1.19
C GLU A 145 6.56 14.67 0.27
N HIS A 146 7.47 14.53 1.23
CA HIS A 146 7.13 14.64 2.65
C HIS A 146 6.71 16.05 3.04
N TYR A 147 7.39 17.07 2.50
CA TYR A 147 7.01 18.47 2.75
C TYR A 147 5.69 18.82 2.06
N CYS A 148 5.43 18.29 0.86
CA CYS A 148 4.16 18.47 0.17
C CYS A 148 2.98 17.88 0.97
N CYS A 149 3.19 16.77 1.66
CA CYS A 149 2.17 16.19 2.54
C CYS A 149 1.86 17.08 3.75
N MET A 150 2.70 18.05 4.10
CA MET A 150 2.58 18.87 5.32
C MET A 150 2.09 20.31 5.07
N GLY A 151 1.89 20.70 3.80
CA GLY A 151 1.42 22.04 3.41
C GLY A 151 -0.09 22.12 3.28
#